data_AF-A0A9E3NZG8-F1
#
_entry.id   AF-A0A9E3NZG8-F1
#
_cell.length_a   1.000
_cell.length_b   1.000
_cell.length_c   1.000
_cell.angle_alpha   90.00
_cell.angle_beta   90.00
_cell.angle_gamma   90.00
#
_symmetry.space_group_name_H-M   'P 1'
#
loop_
_entity.id
_entity.type
_entity.pdbx_description
1 polymer ?
#
loop_
_entity_poly.entity_id
_entity_poly.type
_entity_poly.pdbx_seq_one_letter_code
_entity_poly.pdbx_strand_id
1 'polypeptide(L)'
;MGPVEALEAALAQHLGTIQHSAFNAPPGGGPEWDGLLRHYGITPIDPQERSMIVSCMRLSRGAVPAEFRMVIQGLSTWAQRELAQLQASGAASSPAFGPLQHRIASLVDAETAGYERALGIPPPPPAPIVAAAAPAGPSLGSIFANANATAKEVPWAGVTYKSVANLNCVHCGGPQEQPSDFMCKYCRRPIAGSIKPTA
;
A
#
# COMPACT_ATOMS: atom_id res chain seq x y z
N MET A 1 18.14 32.99 6.71
CA MET A 1 17.58 31.65 6.45
C MET A 1 16.09 31.77 6.66
N GLY A 2 15.27 31.46 5.65
CA GLY A 2 13.82 31.48 5.84
C GLY A 2 13.38 30.29 6.70
N PRO A 3 12.11 30.31 7.15
CA PRO A 3 11.62 29.30 8.09
C PRO A 3 11.49 27.91 7.45
N VAL A 4 11.26 27.84 6.13
CA VAL A 4 11.22 26.58 5.37
C VAL A 4 12.62 25.98 5.28
N GLU A 5 13.64 26.80 4.98
CA GLU A 5 15.03 26.34 4.92
C GLU A 5 15.54 25.92 6.31
N ALA A 6 15.09 26.58 7.37
CA ALA A 6 15.42 26.19 8.74
C ALA A 6 14.84 24.82 9.11
N LEU A 7 13.59 24.53 8.73
CA LEU A 7 12.97 23.21 8.92
C LEU A 7 13.70 22.14 8.11
N GLU A 8 14.05 22.44 6.85
CA GLU A 8 14.79 21.50 6.02
C GLU A 8 16.18 21.17 6.61
N ALA A 9 16.90 22.18 7.10
CA ALA A 9 18.19 22.00 7.75
C ALA A 9 18.08 21.17 9.04
N ALA A 10 17.07 21.45 9.88
CA ALA A 10 16.80 20.67 11.08
C ALA A 10 16.48 19.21 10.72
N LEU A 11 15.60 18.97 9.74
CA LEU A 11 15.27 17.63 9.26
C LEU A 11 16.51 16.88 8.79
N ALA A 12 17.38 17.53 8.01
CA ALA A 12 18.64 16.93 7.54
C ALA A 12 19.58 16.57 8.70
N GLN A 13 19.70 17.43 9.72
CA GLN A 13 20.50 17.16 10.91
C GLN A 13 19.97 15.95 11.71
N HIS A 14 18.65 15.89 11.93
CA HIS A 14 18.04 14.75 12.60
C HIS A 14 18.26 13.45 11.82
N LEU A 15 18.02 13.45 10.51
CA LEU A 15 18.26 12.29 9.65
C LEU A 15 19.72 11.82 9.69
N GLY A 16 20.67 12.74 9.54
CA GLY A 16 22.10 12.39 9.60
C GLY A 16 22.48 11.76 10.94
N THR A 17 21.95 12.28 12.05
CA THR A 17 22.17 11.72 13.39
C THR A 17 21.58 10.31 13.53
N ILE A 18 20.34 10.11 13.09
CA ILE A 18 19.65 8.81 13.14
C ILE A 18 20.39 7.78 12.30
N GLN A 19 20.71 8.11 11.04
CA GLN A 19 21.44 7.21 10.13
C GLN A 19 22.81 6.84 10.67
N HIS A 20 23.57 7.82 11.17
CA HIS A 20 24.90 7.60 11.73
C HIS A 20 24.84 6.66 12.95
N SER A 21 23.95 6.92 13.90
CA SER A 21 23.82 6.09 15.10
C SER A 21 23.30 4.69 14.77
N ALA A 22 22.29 4.59 13.91
CA ALA A 22 21.72 3.30 13.48
C ALA A 22 22.76 2.42 12.79
N PHE A 23 23.54 2.98 11.86
CA PHE A 23 24.50 2.20 11.06
C PHE A 23 25.75 1.79 11.84
N ASN A 24 26.22 2.64 12.77
CA ASN A 24 27.40 2.36 13.59
C ASN A 24 27.08 1.53 14.85
N ALA A 25 25.81 1.28 15.14
CA ALA A 25 25.41 0.42 16.24
C ALA A 25 25.92 -1.02 16.06
N PRO A 26 26.16 -1.75 17.17
CA PRO A 26 26.35 -3.20 17.10
C PRO A 26 25.09 -3.89 16.54
N PRO A 27 25.20 -5.17 16.11
CA PRO A 27 24.06 -5.92 15.59
C PRO A 27 22.88 -5.90 16.57
N GLY A 28 21.75 -5.37 16.11
CA GLY A 28 20.52 -5.29 16.92
C GLY A 28 20.33 -4.00 17.70
N GLY A 29 21.28 -3.06 17.62
CA GLY A 29 21.24 -1.84 18.41
C GLY A 29 22.09 -1.95 19.69
N GLY A 30 22.47 -0.80 20.23
CA GLY A 30 23.26 -0.70 21.47
C GLY A 30 22.84 0.49 22.32
N PRO A 31 23.54 0.76 23.43
CA PRO A 31 23.12 1.78 24.41
C PRO A 31 22.95 3.18 23.82
N GLU A 32 23.77 3.54 22.82
CA GLU A 32 23.67 4.82 22.12
C GLU A 32 22.37 4.89 21.30
N TRP A 33 22.09 3.85 20.51
CA TRP A 33 20.85 3.72 19.75
C TRP A 33 19.62 3.72 20.67
N ASP A 34 19.69 3.05 21.82
CA ASP A 34 18.62 3.05 22.83
C ASP A 34 18.41 4.42 23.46
N GLY A 35 19.49 5.20 23.63
CA GLY A 35 19.41 6.60 24.03
C GLY A 35 18.67 7.44 23.00
N LEU A 36 18.97 7.23 21.71
CA LEU A 36 18.32 7.91 20.61
C LEU A 36 16.84 7.51 20.49
N LEU A 37 16.49 6.23 20.60
CA LEU A 37 15.09 5.76 20.62
C LEU A 37 14.29 6.47 21.73
N ARG A 38 14.84 6.51 22.95
CA ARG A 38 14.22 7.20 24.09
C ARG A 38 14.09 8.70 23.87
N HIS A 39 15.05 9.35 23.21
CA HIS A 39 14.96 10.77 22.84
C HIS A 39 13.73 11.04 21.94
N TYR A 40 13.39 10.12 21.03
CA TYR A 40 12.18 10.20 20.21
C TYR A 40 10.93 9.61 20.89
N GLY A 41 11.00 9.23 22.16
CA GLY A 41 9.88 8.65 22.90
C GLY A 41 9.50 7.22 22.48
N ILE A 42 10.42 6.50 21.84
CA ILE A 42 10.21 5.12 21.38
C ILE A 42 10.78 4.17 22.43
N THR A 43 9.99 3.16 22.79
CA THR A 43 10.46 2.09 23.68
C THR A 43 11.28 1.10 22.85
N PRO A 44 12.56 0.84 23.21
CA PRO A 44 13.37 -0.19 22.58
C PRO A 44 12.68 -1.55 22.57
N ILE A 45 12.87 -2.31 21.48
CA ILE A 45 12.50 -3.73 21.44
C ILE A 45 13.30 -4.47 22.50
N ASP A 46 12.69 -5.48 23.11
CA ASP A 46 13.33 -6.30 24.13
C ASP A 46 14.66 -6.90 23.60
N PRO A 47 15.74 -6.93 24.40
CA PRO A 47 17.03 -7.44 23.96
C PRO A 47 17.01 -8.89 23.43
N GLN A 48 16.15 -9.75 23.99
CA GLN A 48 15.99 -11.13 23.51
C GLN A 48 15.34 -11.15 22.12
N GLU A 49 14.30 -10.34 21.92
CA GLU A 49 13.64 -10.21 20.63
C GLU A 49 14.57 -9.62 19.56
N ARG A 50 15.33 -8.57 19.89
CA ARG A 50 16.38 -8.04 19.00
C ARG A 50 17.39 -9.11 18.60
N SER A 51 17.82 -9.93 19.54
CA SER A 51 18.76 -11.03 19.27
C SER A 51 18.17 -12.06 18.31
N MET A 52 16.87 -12.38 18.44
CA MET A 52 16.18 -13.25 17.48
C MET A 52 16.14 -12.61 16.09
N ILE A 53 15.78 -11.32 15.99
CA ILE A 53 15.70 -10.61 14.72
C ILE A 53 17.07 -10.56 14.04
N VAL A 54 18.14 -10.23 14.78
CA VAL A 54 19.52 -10.22 14.28
C VAL A 54 19.90 -11.59 13.71
N SER A 55 19.56 -12.67 14.42
CA SER A 55 19.82 -14.04 13.94
C SER A 55 19.02 -14.37 12.68
N CYS A 56 17.73 -14.07 12.65
CA CYS A 56 16.84 -14.34 11.51
C CYS A 56 17.25 -13.55 10.26
N MET A 57 17.60 -12.28 10.42
CA MET A 57 17.98 -11.37 9.34
C MET A 57 19.48 -11.44 9.00
N ARG A 58 20.27 -12.19 9.78
CA ARG A 58 21.73 -12.31 9.66
C ARG A 58 22.45 -10.96 9.65
N LEU A 59 22.02 -10.05 10.53
CA LEU A 59 22.61 -8.72 10.63
C LEU A 59 24.04 -8.82 11.17
N SER A 60 25.00 -8.29 10.43
CA SER A 60 26.40 -8.21 10.85
C SER A 60 26.73 -6.91 11.58
N ARG A 61 25.84 -5.92 11.51
CA ARG A 61 25.93 -4.61 12.17
C ARG A 61 24.59 -3.90 12.15
N GLY A 62 24.52 -2.79 12.88
CA GLY A 62 23.44 -1.82 12.81
C GLY A 62 22.24 -2.17 13.66
N ALA A 63 21.44 -1.13 13.92
CA ALA A 63 20.15 -1.22 14.57
C ALA A 63 19.15 -2.06 13.75
N VAL A 64 18.16 -2.63 14.45
CA VAL A 64 17.07 -3.38 13.80
C VAL A 64 16.27 -2.46 12.87
N PRO A 65 15.99 -2.87 11.61
CA PRO A 65 15.25 -2.04 10.65
C PRO A 65 13.87 -1.57 11.14
N ALA A 66 13.16 -2.40 11.91
CA ALA A 66 11.88 -2.03 12.49
C ALA A 66 11.99 -0.82 13.43
N GLU A 67 13.02 -0.77 14.27
CA GLU A 67 13.25 0.37 15.16
C GLU A 67 13.68 1.62 14.42
N PHE A 68 14.55 1.45 13.41
CA PHE A 68 14.91 2.54 12.52
C PHE A 68 13.66 3.15 11.87
N ARG A 69 12.77 2.32 11.32
CA ARG A 69 11.49 2.77 10.74
C ARG A 69 10.63 3.51 11.76
N MET A 70 10.52 3.02 13.00
CA MET A 70 9.78 3.70 14.07
C MET A 70 10.34 5.10 14.36
N VAL A 71 11.67 5.26 14.41
CA VAL A 71 12.32 6.57 14.62
C VAL A 71 12.03 7.52 13.46
N ILE A 72 12.16 7.07 12.22
CA ILE A 72 11.86 7.89 11.05
C ILE A 72 10.37 8.27 11.00
N GLN A 73 9.48 7.39 11.45
CA GLN A 73 8.05 7.71 11.56
C GLN A 73 7.79 8.79 12.63
N GLY A 74 8.47 8.73 13.77
CA GLY A 74 8.45 9.80 14.77
C GLY A 74 8.94 11.14 14.21
N LEU A 75 10.06 11.13 13.48
CA LEU A 75 10.60 12.32 12.82
C LEU A 75 9.66 12.87 11.74
N SER A 76 9.06 12.01 10.92
CA SER A 76 8.07 12.42 9.91
C SER A 76 6.85 13.07 10.55
N THR A 77 6.35 12.51 11.65
CA THR A 77 5.22 13.08 12.41
C THR A 77 5.56 14.47 12.97
N TRP A 78 6.77 14.65 13.50
CA TRP A 78 7.24 15.97 13.93
C TRP A 78 7.32 16.95 12.75
N ALA A 79 7.95 16.56 11.64
CA ALA A 79 8.14 17.42 10.47
C ALA A 79 6.80 17.82 9.83
N GLN A 80 5.80 16.93 9.83
CA GLN A 80 4.45 17.24 9.38
C GLN A 80 3.76 18.29 10.26
N ARG A 81 3.95 18.25 11.58
CA ARG A 81 3.41 19.29 12.48
C ARG A 81 4.08 20.64 12.24
N GLU A 82 5.39 20.66 12.03
CA GLU A 82 6.12 21.90 11.71
C GLU A 82 5.68 22.48 10.36
N LEU A 83 5.51 21.64 9.33
CA LEU A 83 4.95 22.06 8.04
C LEU A 83 3.55 22.68 8.19
N ALA A 84 2.68 22.09 9.01
CA ALA A 84 1.34 22.62 9.26
C ALA A 84 1.39 24.00 9.95
N GLN A 85 2.32 24.20 10.88
CA GLN A 85 2.55 25.51 11.52
C GLN A 85 3.04 26.55 10.52
N LEU A 86 4.00 26.18 9.66
CA LEU A 86 4.51 27.06 8.59
C LEU A 86 3.44 27.43 7.57
N GLN A 87 2.55 26.49 7.24
CA GLN A 87 1.40 26.76 6.38
C GLN A 87 0.45 27.77 7.03
N ALA A 88 0.15 27.60 8.32
CA ALA A 88 -0.70 28.52 9.08
C ALA A 88 -0.09 29.93 9.22
N SER A 89 1.24 30.04 9.28
CA SER A 89 1.95 31.32 9.36
C SER A 89 2.17 32.00 7.99
N GLY A 90 1.65 31.42 6.89
CA GLY A 90 1.75 31.98 5.54
C GLY A 90 3.05 31.65 4.78
N ALA A 91 3.91 30.76 5.30
CA ALA A 91 5.15 30.37 4.64
C ALA A 91 4.95 29.42 3.43
N ALA A 92 3.70 29.00 3.17
CA ALA A 92 3.32 28.17 2.02
C ALA A 92 3.58 28.83 0.66
N SER A 93 3.75 30.16 0.61
CA SER A 93 4.12 30.87 -0.62
C SER A 93 5.61 30.69 -1.00
N SER A 94 6.43 30.10 -0.13
CA SER A 94 7.83 29.81 -0.45
C SER A 94 7.93 28.72 -1.54
N PRO A 95 8.75 28.92 -2.58
CA PRO A 95 8.95 27.91 -3.62
C PRO A 95 9.55 26.60 -3.09
N ALA A 96 10.25 26.64 -1.95
CA ALA A 96 10.83 25.47 -1.30
C ALA A 96 9.80 24.61 -0.53
N PHE A 97 8.60 25.13 -0.28
CA PHE A 97 7.60 24.45 0.56
C PHE A 97 7.10 23.15 -0.08
N GLY A 98 6.73 23.18 -1.36
CA GLY A 98 6.23 22.00 -2.08
C GLY A 98 7.23 20.83 -2.15
N PRO A 99 8.49 21.07 -2.56
CA PRO A 99 9.54 20.05 -2.52
C PRO A 99 9.75 19.45 -1.13
N LEU A 100 9.78 20.27 -0.08
CA LEU A 100 9.95 19.81 1.30
C LEU A 100 8.76 18.95 1.76
N GLN A 101 7.53 19.36 1.41
CA GLN A 101 6.33 18.59 1.71
C GLN A 101 6.34 17.21 1.05
N HIS A 102 6.71 17.14 -0.24
CA HIS A 102 6.81 15.86 -0.96
C HIS A 102 7.89 14.97 -0.33
N ARG A 103 9.05 15.53 0.05
CA ARG A 103 10.12 14.79 0.71
C ARG A 103 9.68 14.21 2.07
N ILE A 104 8.96 14.98 2.87
CA ILE A 104 8.47 14.51 4.18
C ILE A 104 7.42 13.40 4.00
N ALA A 105 6.59 13.47 2.96
CA ALA A 105 5.59 12.44 2.65
C ALA A 105 6.21 11.08 2.29
N SER A 106 7.35 11.06 1.59
CA SER A 106 8.05 9.83 1.21
C SER A 106 9.16 9.41 2.19
N LEU A 107 9.39 10.19 3.26
CA LEU A 107 10.56 10.06 4.13
C LEU A 107 10.71 8.66 4.72
N VAL A 108 9.64 8.12 5.31
CA VAL A 108 9.71 6.83 6.02
C VAL A 108 10.12 5.71 5.08
N ASP A 109 9.49 5.62 3.91
CA ASP A 109 9.77 4.54 2.97
C ASP A 109 11.11 4.71 2.28
N ALA A 110 11.47 5.94 1.89
CA ALA A 110 12.75 6.23 1.24
C ALA A 110 13.94 5.93 2.17
N GLU A 111 13.88 6.40 3.41
CA GLU A 111 14.97 6.22 4.38
C GLU A 111 15.05 4.76 4.86
N THR A 112 13.92 4.10 5.12
CA THR A 112 13.92 2.68 5.54
C THR A 112 14.49 1.79 4.43
N ALA A 113 14.05 1.98 3.18
CA ALA A 113 14.57 1.20 2.05
C ALA A 113 16.07 1.49 1.78
N GLY A 114 16.50 2.74 1.99
CA GLY A 114 17.92 3.10 1.92
C GLY A 114 18.76 2.40 2.98
N TYR A 115 18.26 2.38 4.22
CA TYR A 115 18.92 1.74 5.35
C TYR A 115 19.00 0.22 5.19
N GLU A 116 17.89 -0.44 4.83
CA GLU A 116 17.87 -1.89 4.59
C GLU A 116 18.86 -2.30 3.50
N ARG A 117 18.92 -1.53 2.40
CA ARG A 117 19.91 -1.75 1.33
C ARG A 117 21.34 -1.58 1.83
N ALA A 118 21.61 -0.59 2.70
CA ALA A 118 22.93 -0.37 3.29
C ALA A 118 23.36 -1.51 4.25
N LEU A 119 22.39 -2.22 4.84
CA LEU A 119 22.61 -3.44 5.61
C LEU A 119 22.71 -4.71 4.74
N GLY A 120 22.50 -4.61 3.43
CA GLY A 120 22.50 -5.75 2.52
C GLY A 120 21.25 -6.63 2.63
N ILE A 121 20.18 -6.10 3.23
CA ILE A 121 18.89 -6.77 3.28
C ILE A 121 18.26 -6.61 1.89
N PRO A 122 17.96 -7.72 1.17
CA PRO A 122 17.33 -7.60 -0.14
C PRO A 122 15.94 -6.97 0.03
N PRO A 123 15.53 -6.08 -0.90
CA PRO A 123 14.16 -5.60 -0.89
C PRO A 123 13.23 -6.81 -0.95
N PRO A 124 12.05 -6.74 -0.30
CA PRO A 124 11.05 -7.77 -0.51
C PRO A 124 10.85 -7.92 -2.02
N PRO A 125 10.76 -9.16 -2.54
CA PRO A 125 10.48 -9.36 -3.95
C PRO A 125 9.26 -8.50 -4.28
N PRO A 126 9.25 -7.78 -5.42
CA PRO A 126 8.08 -7.01 -5.81
C PRO A 126 6.90 -7.96 -5.68
N ALA A 127 5.90 -7.56 -4.88
CA ALA A 127 4.66 -8.30 -4.84
C ALA A 127 4.30 -8.57 -6.30
N PRO A 128 3.99 -9.83 -6.70
CA PRO A 128 3.53 -10.06 -8.05
C PRO A 128 2.47 -9.00 -8.33
N ILE A 129 2.57 -8.30 -9.46
CA ILE A 129 1.66 -7.20 -9.78
C ILE A 129 0.25 -7.79 -9.78
N VAL A 130 -0.40 -7.76 -8.63
CA VAL A 130 -1.81 -7.99 -8.50
C VAL A 130 -2.37 -6.65 -8.92
N ALA A 131 -2.60 -6.49 -10.22
CA ALA A 131 -3.46 -5.43 -10.72
C ALA A 131 -4.65 -5.35 -9.77
N ALA A 132 -4.88 -4.16 -9.18
CA ALA A 132 -5.81 -3.91 -8.08
C ALA A 132 -6.97 -4.92 -8.09
N ALA A 133 -6.85 -5.94 -7.24
CA ALA A 133 -7.93 -6.89 -7.09
C ALA A 133 -9.06 -6.14 -6.38
N ALA A 134 -10.11 -5.84 -7.15
CA ALA A 134 -11.47 -5.94 -6.64
C ALA A 134 -11.55 -7.20 -5.75
N PRO A 135 -12.31 -7.15 -4.63
CA PRO A 135 -12.23 -8.11 -3.53
C PRO A 135 -12.10 -9.55 -4.02
N ALA A 136 -11.16 -10.28 -3.40
CA ALA A 136 -10.79 -11.65 -3.73
C ALA A 136 -12.00 -12.60 -3.74
N GLY A 137 -12.66 -12.67 -4.89
CA GLY A 137 -13.28 -13.89 -5.36
C GLY A 137 -12.20 -14.73 -6.08
N PRO A 138 -12.26 -16.06 -6.00
CA PRO A 138 -11.40 -16.91 -6.82
C PRO A 138 -11.52 -16.45 -8.28
N SER A 139 -10.38 -16.19 -8.93
CA SER A 139 -10.41 -15.63 -10.28
C SER A 139 -11.12 -16.62 -11.18
N LEU A 140 -12.15 -16.18 -11.90
CA LEU A 140 -12.95 -17.02 -12.78
C LEU A 140 -12.06 -17.86 -13.71
N GLY A 141 -10.92 -17.33 -14.17
CA GLY A 141 -9.94 -18.07 -14.98
C GLY A 141 -9.28 -19.27 -14.28
N SER A 142 -8.95 -19.16 -12.98
CA SER A 142 -8.39 -20.28 -12.20
C SER A 142 -9.47 -21.30 -11.80
N ILE A 143 -10.70 -20.84 -11.61
CA ILE A 143 -11.87 -21.71 -11.41
C ILE A 143 -12.16 -22.48 -12.69
N PHE A 144 -12.15 -21.85 -13.88
CA PHE A 144 -12.38 -22.55 -15.14
C PHE A 144 -11.22 -23.44 -15.55
N ALA A 145 -9.96 -23.10 -15.20
CA ALA A 145 -8.82 -23.97 -15.46
C ALA A 145 -8.90 -25.26 -14.62
N ASN A 146 -9.15 -25.16 -13.32
CA ASN A 146 -9.33 -26.32 -12.45
C ASN A 146 -10.66 -27.04 -12.73
N ALA A 147 -11.75 -26.31 -12.96
CA ALA A 147 -13.04 -26.92 -13.29
C ALA A 147 -13.02 -27.63 -14.65
N ASN A 148 -12.29 -27.15 -15.66
CA ASN A 148 -12.14 -27.85 -16.94
C ASN A 148 -11.23 -29.10 -16.82
N ALA A 149 -10.28 -29.08 -15.87
CA ALA A 149 -9.47 -30.25 -15.53
C ALA A 149 -10.30 -31.32 -14.79
N THR A 150 -11.17 -30.94 -13.85
CA THR A 150 -12.00 -31.88 -13.08
C THR A 150 -13.38 -32.17 -13.68
N ALA A 151 -13.84 -31.40 -14.67
CA ALA A 151 -15.12 -31.61 -15.35
C ALA A 151 -15.19 -32.93 -16.12
N LYS A 152 -14.05 -33.55 -16.43
CA LYS A 152 -13.98 -34.88 -17.04
C LYS A 152 -14.23 -36.02 -16.04
N GLU A 153 -14.19 -35.76 -14.74
CA GLU A 153 -14.25 -36.78 -13.68
C GLU A 153 -15.61 -36.85 -12.98
N VAL A 154 -16.57 -35.99 -13.33
CA VAL A 154 -17.90 -35.97 -12.71
C VAL A 154 -18.96 -36.70 -13.57
N PRO A 155 -19.88 -37.47 -12.96
CA PRO A 155 -20.79 -38.40 -13.65
C PRO A 155 -21.83 -37.76 -14.58
N TRP A 156 -21.89 -36.43 -14.65
CA TRP A 156 -22.78 -35.65 -15.52
C TRP A 156 -22.05 -34.95 -16.67
N ALA A 157 -20.78 -35.30 -16.93
CA ALA A 157 -19.93 -34.74 -17.99
C ALA A 157 -20.49 -34.84 -19.43
N GLY A 158 -21.58 -35.60 -19.64
CA GLY A 158 -22.29 -35.70 -20.92
C GLY A 158 -23.53 -34.80 -21.06
N VAL A 159 -23.87 -33.97 -20.05
CA VAL A 159 -25.07 -33.13 -20.10
C VAL A 159 -24.74 -31.80 -20.80
N THR A 160 -25.17 -31.68 -22.06
CA THR A 160 -25.00 -30.46 -22.85
C THR A 160 -25.96 -29.37 -22.36
N TYR A 161 -25.47 -28.46 -21.52
CA TYR A 161 -26.22 -27.26 -21.15
C TYR A 161 -26.18 -26.24 -22.29
N LYS A 162 -27.35 -25.95 -22.88
CA LYS A 162 -27.49 -24.78 -23.75
C LYS A 162 -27.43 -23.53 -22.87
N SER A 163 -26.29 -22.86 -22.84
CA SER A 163 -26.17 -21.53 -22.22
C SER A 163 -27.07 -20.57 -22.97
N VAL A 164 -28.18 -20.16 -22.36
CA VAL A 164 -29.03 -19.09 -22.87
C VAL A 164 -28.53 -17.78 -22.27
N ALA A 165 -28.03 -16.87 -23.11
CA ALA A 165 -27.66 -15.54 -22.68
C ALA A 165 -28.96 -14.75 -22.41
N ASN A 166 -29.33 -14.60 -21.14
CA ASN A 166 -30.49 -13.78 -20.75
C ASN A 166 -30.06 -12.32 -20.66
N LEU A 167 -30.69 -11.44 -21.44
CA LEU A 167 -30.48 -10.00 -21.37
C LEU A 167 -31.28 -9.42 -20.19
N ASN A 168 -30.76 -8.37 -19.53
CA ASN A 168 -31.49 -7.65 -18.48
C ASN A 168 -32.07 -6.34 -19.05
N CYS A 169 -33.31 -6.01 -18.67
CA CYS A 169 -33.98 -4.78 -19.10
C CYS A 169 -33.26 -3.55 -18.56
N VAL A 170 -32.88 -2.62 -19.45
CA VAL A 170 -32.15 -1.40 -19.06
C VAL A 170 -33.02 -0.44 -18.22
N HIS A 171 -34.35 -0.56 -18.30
CA HIS A 171 -35.27 0.35 -17.60
C HIS A 171 -35.64 -0.07 -16.18
N CYS A 172 -35.72 -1.38 -15.91
CA CYS A 172 -36.16 -1.88 -14.60
C CYS A 172 -35.26 -2.98 -14.01
N GLY A 173 -34.24 -3.42 -14.74
CA GLY A 173 -33.35 -4.51 -14.34
C GLY A 173 -33.94 -5.92 -14.45
N GLY A 174 -35.23 -6.06 -14.83
CA GLY A 174 -35.87 -7.37 -14.96
C GLY A 174 -35.22 -8.25 -16.04
N PRO A 175 -35.00 -9.56 -15.77
CA PRO A 175 -34.36 -10.46 -16.71
C PRO A 175 -35.28 -10.84 -17.88
N GLN A 176 -34.69 -11.12 -19.04
CA GLN A 176 -35.36 -11.72 -20.20
C GLN A 176 -35.68 -13.19 -19.91
N GLU A 177 -36.96 -13.55 -19.90
CA GLU A 177 -37.40 -14.93 -19.63
C GLU A 177 -37.35 -15.81 -20.89
N GLN A 178 -37.51 -15.23 -22.09
CA GLN A 178 -37.49 -15.97 -23.36
C GLN A 178 -36.50 -15.35 -24.36
N PRO A 179 -35.64 -16.18 -24.99
CA PRO A 179 -34.78 -15.70 -26.07
C PRO A 179 -35.62 -15.11 -27.20
N SER A 180 -35.25 -13.91 -27.66
CA SER A 180 -35.95 -13.12 -28.70
C SER A 180 -37.17 -12.33 -28.23
N ASP A 181 -37.53 -12.36 -26.94
CA ASP A 181 -38.52 -11.43 -26.40
C ASP A 181 -37.82 -10.12 -26.02
N PHE A 182 -38.01 -9.08 -26.84
CA PHE A 182 -37.41 -7.77 -26.60
C PHE A 182 -38.30 -6.88 -25.74
N MET A 183 -39.45 -7.34 -25.24
CA MET A 183 -40.31 -6.56 -24.35
C MET A 183 -40.16 -7.05 -22.92
N CYS A 184 -39.84 -6.14 -22.01
CA CYS A 184 -39.72 -6.50 -20.62
C CYS A 184 -41.11 -6.80 -20.02
N LYS A 185 -41.33 -8.02 -19.54
CA LYS A 185 -42.59 -8.43 -18.90
C LYS A 185 -42.99 -7.55 -17.71
N TYR A 186 -42.01 -7.01 -16.99
CA TYR A 186 -42.22 -6.23 -15.76
C TYR A 186 -42.64 -4.78 -16.06
N CYS A 187 -41.84 -4.04 -16.84
CA CYS A 187 -42.11 -2.63 -17.12
C CYS A 187 -42.78 -2.39 -18.48
N ARG A 188 -42.99 -3.44 -19.27
CA ARG A 188 -43.58 -3.43 -20.62
C ARG A 188 -42.86 -2.50 -21.61
N ARG A 189 -41.57 -2.21 -21.37
CA ARG A 189 -40.71 -1.44 -22.26
C ARG A 189 -39.70 -2.34 -22.97
N PRO A 190 -39.18 -1.94 -24.13
CA PRO A 190 -38.17 -2.71 -24.82
C PRO A 190 -36.90 -2.90 -23.97
N ILE A 191 -36.31 -4.09 -24.02
CA ILE A 191 -35.12 -4.49 -23.26
C ILE A 191 -33.86 -3.81 -23.81
N ALA A 192 -33.79 -3.56 -25.13
CA ALA A 192 -32.72 -2.79 -25.76
C ALA A 192 -33.25 -1.94 -26.91
N GLY A 193 -32.78 -0.69 -27.02
CA GLY A 193 -33.16 0.28 -28.06
C GLY A 193 -34.06 1.42 -27.57
N SER A 194 -33.99 2.58 -28.23
CA SER A 194 -34.87 3.73 -27.99
C SER A 194 -36.11 3.64 -28.86
N ILE A 195 -37.30 3.78 -28.27
CA ILE A 195 -38.55 3.97 -29.03
C ILE A 195 -38.42 5.30 -29.76
N LYS A 196 -38.32 5.29 -31.10
CA LYS A 196 -38.67 6.48 -31.89
C LYS A 196 -40.20 6.61 -31.82
N PRO A 197 -40.75 7.69 -31.25
CA PRO A 197 -42.19 7.91 -31.35
C PRO A 197 -42.52 8.09 -32.84
N THR A 198 -43.25 7.14 -33.41
CA THR A 198 -43.99 7.38 -34.65
C THR A 198 -45.05 8.42 -34.34
N ALA A 199 -45.03 9.51 -35.11
CA ALA A 199 -46.09 10.51 -35.14
C ALA A 199 -47.44 9.89 -35.49
#